data_AF-A0AAN8FIC8-F1
#
_entry.id   AF-A0AAN8FIC8-F1
#
_cell.length_a   1.000
_cell.length_b   1.000
_cell.length_c   1.000
_cell.angle_alpha   90.00
_cell.angle_beta   90.00
_cell.angle_gamma   90.00
#
_symmetry.space_group_name_H-M   'P 1'
#
loop_
_entity.id
_entity.type
_entity.pdbx_description
1 polymer ?
#
loop_
_entity_poly.entity_id
_entity_poly.type
_entity_poly.pdbx_seq_one_letter_code
_entity_poly.pdbx_strand_id
1 'polypeptide(L)'
;MKHLLLLLIVTAVSSQQQCRTKQFQYCQTLLSEGVGLNSTMSSLMFKDYTVLYNWFLYKWGLTPGNTTNMLNVCNQLEFFNGCMGSDRGCFQIQNLIQGTDLNNAFFIDGTLAMYQFNCGPGLNTLLHEGVECAQLVIDGYQNYLQQCVSTYMSSIIHDYGHGCRYVKNLMNCWSAPFGGSEQIPPPGCSRAGAADVWWACEANRVFTLGQFPNCGYSCDVQQQSMLLEDHLKTHHKFENGLHYYKIPNYMATVDGKVQLVEGQWMNN
;
A
#
# COMPACT_ATOMS: atom_id res chain seq x y z
N MET A 1 51.93 23.11 -35.16
CA MET A 1 50.61 22.46 -35.11
C MET A 1 50.00 22.75 -33.75
N LYS A 2 48.95 23.58 -33.71
CA LYS A 2 48.20 23.99 -32.52
C LYS A 2 47.19 22.88 -32.20
N HIS A 3 47.24 22.29 -31.01
CA HIS A 3 46.15 21.45 -30.50
C HIS A 3 45.34 22.27 -29.50
N LEU A 4 44.18 22.71 -29.98
CA LEU A 4 43.13 23.39 -29.21
C LEU A 4 42.32 22.28 -28.52
N LEU A 5 42.50 22.10 -27.20
CA LEU A 5 41.55 21.31 -26.40
C LEU A 5 40.35 22.21 -26.09
N LEU A 6 39.22 21.98 -26.75
CA LEU A 6 37.93 22.49 -26.30
C LEU A 6 37.50 21.69 -25.06
N LEU A 7 37.55 22.33 -23.90
CA LEU A 7 36.81 21.89 -22.72
C LEU A 7 35.33 22.16 -22.99
N LEU A 8 34.57 21.08 -23.23
CA LEU A 8 33.11 21.09 -23.17
C LEU A 8 32.71 21.34 -21.71
N ILE A 9 32.30 22.58 -21.44
CA ILE A 9 31.56 22.92 -20.24
C ILE A 9 30.21 22.21 -20.35
N VAL A 10 30.09 21.05 -19.71
CA VAL A 10 28.77 20.50 -19.39
C VAL A 10 28.18 21.44 -18.36
N THR A 11 27.37 22.39 -18.82
CA THR A 11 26.45 23.12 -17.95
C THR A 11 25.50 22.08 -17.37
N ALA A 12 25.79 21.61 -16.17
CA ALA A 12 24.80 20.97 -15.32
C ALA A 12 23.74 22.03 -15.03
N VAL A 13 22.69 22.07 -15.84
CA VAL A 13 21.45 22.76 -15.49
C VAL A 13 20.87 21.94 -14.34
N SER A 14 21.17 22.34 -13.10
CA SER A 14 20.44 21.86 -11.94
C SER A 14 19.03 22.44 -11.99
N SER A 15 18.13 21.82 -12.76
CA SER A 15 16.68 22.06 -12.62
C SER A 15 16.16 21.32 -11.39
N GLN A 16 16.77 21.58 -10.23
CA GLN A 16 16.57 20.83 -8.99
C GLN A 16 15.36 21.34 -8.19
N GLN A 17 14.31 21.80 -8.89
CA GLN A 17 13.15 22.47 -8.28
C GLN A 17 11.86 22.32 -9.10
N GLN A 18 11.66 21.18 -9.78
CA GLN A 18 10.54 21.02 -10.73
C GLN A 18 9.29 20.35 -10.17
N CYS A 19 9.34 19.75 -8.96
CA CYS A 19 8.26 18.86 -8.52
C CYS A 19 7.48 19.23 -7.26
N ARG A 20 7.88 20.29 -6.57
CA ARG A 20 7.02 20.99 -5.60
C ARG A 20 6.64 22.38 -6.12
N THR A 21 6.17 22.41 -7.37
CA THR A 21 5.63 23.60 -8.00
C THR A 21 4.31 24.01 -7.32
N LYS A 22 3.85 25.24 -7.61
CA LYS A 22 2.49 25.67 -7.25
C LYS A 22 1.42 24.70 -7.79
N GLN A 23 1.68 24.08 -8.94
CA GLN A 23 0.80 23.08 -9.54
C GLN A 23 0.68 21.84 -8.66
N PHE A 24 1.80 21.27 -8.19
CA PHE A 24 1.76 20.12 -7.29
C PHE A 24 0.96 20.40 -6.02
N GLN A 25 1.22 21.55 -5.37
CA GLN A 25 0.49 21.95 -4.16
C GLN A 25 -1.01 22.12 -4.43
N TYR A 26 -1.36 22.74 -5.56
CA TYR A 26 -2.74 22.89 -5.99
C TYR A 26 -3.44 21.55 -6.22
N CYS A 27 -2.82 20.64 -6.99
CA CYS A 27 -3.38 19.31 -7.24
C CYS A 27 -3.48 18.47 -5.95
N GLN A 28 -2.48 18.56 -5.07
CA GLN A 28 -2.53 17.91 -3.74
C GLN A 28 -3.69 18.43 -2.92
N THR A 29 -3.94 19.75 -2.91
CA THR A 29 -5.09 20.34 -2.23
C THR A 29 -6.40 19.78 -2.78
N LEU A 30 -6.57 19.78 -4.11
CA LEU A 30 -7.77 19.23 -4.75
C LEU A 30 -8.01 17.76 -4.41
N LEU A 31 -6.96 16.93 -4.46
CA LEU A 31 -7.05 15.54 -4.04
C LEU A 31 -7.51 15.44 -2.59
N SER A 32 -6.82 16.15 -1.68
CA SER A 32 -7.10 16.09 -0.25
C SER A 32 -8.52 16.54 0.09
N GLU A 33 -9.00 17.64 -0.48
CA GLU A 33 -10.36 18.15 -0.29
C GLU A 33 -11.39 17.18 -0.88
N GLY A 34 -11.12 16.67 -2.09
CA GLY A 34 -12.00 15.75 -2.79
C GLY A 34 -12.22 14.42 -2.07
N VAL A 35 -11.21 13.91 -1.37
CA VAL A 35 -11.33 12.69 -0.54
C VAL A 35 -11.73 12.98 0.91
N GLY A 36 -11.91 14.25 1.27
CA GLY A 36 -12.33 14.68 2.60
C GLY A 36 -11.23 14.66 3.68
N LEU A 37 -9.96 14.68 3.29
CA LEU A 37 -8.84 14.74 4.23
C LEU A 37 -8.75 16.15 4.86
N ASN A 38 -8.52 16.23 6.17
CA ASN A 38 -8.42 17.51 6.85
C ASN A 38 -7.21 18.34 6.38
N SER A 39 -7.29 19.66 6.54
CA SER A 39 -6.28 20.60 6.05
C SER A 39 -4.89 20.41 6.70
N THR A 40 -4.84 19.96 7.95
CA THR A 40 -3.57 19.67 8.65
C THR A 40 -2.85 18.51 7.96
N MET A 41 -3.57 17.41 7.71
CA MET A 41 -3.04 16.20 7.07
C MET A 41 -2.78 16.39 5.57
N SER A 42 -3.53 17.27 4.90
CA SER A 42 -3.33 17.60 3.49
C SER A 42 -1.87 17.90 3.18
N SER A 43 -1.21 18.75 3.98
CA SER A 43 0.19 19.15 3.79
C SER A 43 1.22 18.01 3.91
N LEU A 44 0.82 16.91 4.56
CA LEU A 44 1.64 15.72 4.84
C LEU A 44 1.37 14.56 3.87
N MET A 45 0.31 14.62 3.05
CA MET A 45 -0.12 13.52 2.16
C MET A 45 1.00 12.92 1.29
N PHE A 46 1.92 13.75 0.79
CA PHE A 46 3.09 13.33 0.01
C PHE A 46 4.42 13.59 0.76
N LYS A 47 4.38 13.45 2.08
CA LYS A 47 5.54 13.54 2.97
C LYS A 47 5.58 12.37 3.94
N ASP A 48 4.42 11.98 4.44
CA ASP A 48 4.22 10.85 5.32
C ASP A 48 3.27 9.88 4.62
N TYR A 49 3.79 8.71 4.25
CA TYR A 49 3.02 7.69 3.54
C TYR A 49 1.77 7.26 4.31
N THR A 50 1.80 7.29 5.66
CA THR A 50 0.68 6.85 6.49
C THR A 50 -0.56 7.68 6.25
N VAL A 51 -0.39 8.96 5.89
CA VAL A 51 -1.51 9.87 5.62
C VAL A 51 -2.29 9.40 4.40
N LEU A 52 -1.59 9.13 3.28
CA LEU A 52 -2.23 8.68 2.05
C LEU A 52 -2.77 7.25 2.21
N TYR A 53 -1.94 6.34 2.71
CA TYR A 53 -2.26 4.93 2.85
C TYR A 53 -3.44 4.70 3.80
N ASN A 54 -3.36 5.22 5.03
CA ASN A 54 -4.41 5.00 6.03
C ASN A 54 -5.71 5.68 5.63
N TRP A 55 -5.66 6.87 5.05
CA TRP A 55 -6.87 7.59 4.65
C TRP A 55 -7.61 6.87 3.53
N PHE A 56 -6.89 6.41 2.50
CA PHE A 56 -7.52 5.66 1.42
C PHE A 56 -8.01 4.29 1.90
N LEU A 57 -7.28 3.61 2.80
CA LEU A 57 -7.71 2.34 3.36
C LEU A 57 -9.02 2.52 4.15
N TYR A 58 -9.08 3.55 4.99
CA TYR A 58 -10.28 3.94 5.72
C TYR A 58 -11.45 4.20 4.78
N LYS A 59 -11.27 5.05 3.76
CA LYS A 59 -12.29 5.32 2.75
C LYS A 59 -12.75 4.06 2.02
N TRP A 60 -11.87 3.09 1.81
CA TRP A 60 -12.22 1.84 1.15
C TRP A 60 -13.15 0.96 1.99
N GLY A 61 -12.90 0.86 3.30
CA GLY A 61 -13.74 0.08 4.24
C GLY A 61 -15.05 0.77 4.64
N LEU A 62 -15.15 2.09 4.46
CA LEU A 62 -16.33 2.84 4.87
C LEU A 62 -17.60 2.41 4.13
N THR A 63 -18.68 2.27 4.91
CA THR A 63 -20.03 1.96 4.44
C THR A 63 -20.08 0.64 3.64
N PRO A 64 -19.86 -0.53 4.28
CA PRO A 64 -19.92 -1.81 3.61
C PRO A 64 -21.18 -2.00 2.76
N GLY A 65 -21.00 -2.55 1.55
CA GLY A 65 -22.05 -2.72 0.55
C GLY A 65 -22.27 -1.50 -0.33
N ASN A 66 -21.53 -0.40 -0.12
CA ASN A 66 -21.64 0.83 -0.90
C ASN A 66 -20.30 1.26 -1.50
N THR A 67 -20.30 1.52 -2.81
CA THR A 67 -19.10 1.86 -3.59
C THR A 67 -18.76 3.35 -3.57
N THR A 68 -19.60 4.21 -2.98
CA THR A 68 -19.48 5.68 -3.04
C THR A 68 -18.11 6.16 -2.58
N ASN A 69 -17.59 5.62 -1.46
CA ASN A 69 -16.30 6.05 -0.93
C ASN A 69 -15.11 5.52 -1.77
N MET A 70 -15.20 4.29 -2.30
CA MET A 70 -14.21 3.73 -3.21
C MET A 70 -14.14 4.56 -4.50
N LEU A 71 -15.31 4.82 -5.12
CA LEU A 71 -15.43 5.64 -6.32
C LEU A 71 -14.98 7.08 -6.07
N ASN A 72 -15.24 7.63 -4.88
CA ASN A 72 -14.72 8.95 -4.51
C ASN A 72 -13.19 8.96 -4.51
N VAL A 73 -12.51 7.99 -3.91
CA VAL A 73 -11.04 7.92 -3.98
C VAL A 73 -10.56 7.76 -5.43
N CYS A 74 -11.19 6.90 -6.22
CA CYS A 74 -10.78 6.67 -7.62
C CYS A 74 -10.95 7.89 -8.51
N ASN A 75 -12.11 8.52 -8.45
CA ASN A 75 -12.38 9.73 -9.23
C ASN A 75 -11.41 10.85 -8.83
N GLN A 76 -11.10 11.00 -7.54
CA GLN A 76 -10.17 12.04 -7.08
C GLN A 76 -8.72 11.75 -7.45
N LEU A 77 -8.31 10.48 -7.47
CA LEU A 77 -7.02 10.09 -8.03
C LEU A 77 -6.93 10.33 -9.53
N GLU A 78 -8.01 10.09 -10.28
CA GLU A 78 -8.08 10.43 -11.70
C GLU A 78 -7.97 11.94 -11.93
N PHE A 79 -8.76 12.74 -11.19
CA PHE A 79 -8.66 14.20 -11.22
C PHE A 79 -7.27 14.70 -10.87
N PHE A 80 -6.65 14.13 -9.84
CA PHE A 80 -5.28 14.43 -9.45
C PHE A 80 -4.29 14.14 -10.58
N ASN A 81 -4.37 12.94 -11.18
CA ASN A 81 -3.53 12.54 -12.30
C ASN A 81 -3.73 13.40 -13.55
N GLY A 82 -4.95 13.92 -13.76
CA GLY A 82 -5.26 14.90 -14.80
C GLY A 82 -4.70 16.29 -14.48
N CYS A 83 -4.87 16.77 -13.25
CA CYS A 83 -4.36 18.04 -12.75
C CYS A 83 -2.83 18.12 -12.85
N MET A 84 -2.15 17.02 -12.56
CA MET A 84 -0.70 16.94 -12.68
C MET A 84 -0.21 17.02 -14.13
N GLY A 85 -1.00 16.63 -15.13
CA GLY A 85 -0.69 16.82 -16.55
C GLY A 85 0.72 16.37 -16.94
N SER A 86 1.54 17.30 -17.43
CA SER A 86 2.95 17.07 -17.79
C SER A 86 3.90 16.86 -16.60
N ASP A 87 3.47 17.22 -15.39
CA ASP A 87 4.28 17.14 -14.16
C ASP A 87 4.20 15.75 -13.49
N ARG A 88 3.67 14.73 -14.18
CA ARG A 88 3.61 13.35 -13.65
C ARG A 88 4.97 12.76 -13.27
N GLY A 89 6.07 13.28 -13.84
CA GLY A 89 7.43 12.95 -13.44
C GLY A 89 7.70 13.19 -11.95
N CYS A 90 6.87 13.98 -11.27
CA CYS A 90 7.02 14.30 -9.86
C CYS A 90 6.70 13.18 -8.87
N PHE A 91 6.03 12.12 -9.32
CA PHE A 91 5.84 10.90 -8.53
C PHE A 91 6.95 9.88 -8.72
N GLN A 92 7.92 10.15 -9.61
CA GLN A 92 9.10 9.31 -9.66
C GLN A 92 9.91 9.49 -8.36
N ILE A 93 10.43 8.38 -7.84
CA ILE A 93 11.14 8.33 -6.54
C ILE A 93 12.19 9.44 -6.40
N GLN A 94 12.99 9.68 -7.44
CA GLN A 94 14.04 10.72 -7.45
C GLN A 94 13.53 12.13 -7.20
N ASN A 95 12.24 12.39 -7.46
CA ASN A 95 11.61 13.67 -7.25
C ASN A 95 10.86 13.71 -5.91
N LEU A 96 10.24 12.61 -5.48
CA LEU A 96 9.60 12.50 -4.17
C LEU A 96 10.60 12.71 -3.02
N ILE A 97 11.83 12.20 -3.14
CA ILE A 97 12.88 12.36 -2.11
C ILE A 97 13.34 13.81 -1.90
N GLN A 98 12.96 14.75 -2.78
CA GLN A 98 13.22 16.18 -2.54
C GLN A 98 12.33 16.73 -1.42
N GLY A 99 11.33 15.97 -1.00
CA GLY A 99 10.31 16.42 -0.07
C GLY A 99 10.01 15.46 1.08
N THR A 100 10.63 14.29 1.11
CA THR A 100 10.54 13.28 2.18
C THR A 100 11.76 12.35 2.11
N ASP A 101 11.92 11.44 3.08
CA ASP A 101 12.98 10.45 3.04
C ASP A 101 12.71 9.33 2.01
N LEU A 102 13.77 8.58 1.69
CA LEU A 102 13.73 7.52 0.67
C LEU A 102 12.64 6.47 0.93
N ASN A 103 12.43 6.10 2.20
CA ASN A 103 11.47 5.07 2.54
C ASN A 103 10.06 5.59 2.30
N ASN A 104 9.73 6.77 2.84
CA ASN A 104 8.46 7.43 2.58
C ASN A 104 8.18 7.61 1.09
N ALA A 105 9.19 8.00 0.29
CA ALA A 105 9.04 8.12 -1.16
C ALA A 105 8.61 6.81 -1.82
N PHE A 106 9.26 5.69 -1.50
CA PHE A 106 8.88 4.37 -2.03
C PHE A 106 7.48 3.93 -1.58
N PHE A 107 7.07 4.23 -0.35
CA PHE A 107 5.75 3.83 0.13
C PHE A 107 4.61 4.71 -0.38
N ILE A 108 4.88 5.99 -0.64
CA ILE A 108 3.95 6.87 -1.35
C ILE A 108 3.75 6.36 -2.79
N ASP A 109 4.83 6.06 -3.51
CA ASP A 109 4.78 5.47 -4.85
C ASP A 109 4.03 4.13 -4.85
N GLY A 110 4.37 3.24 -3.91
CA GLY A 110 3.67 1.97 -3.71
C GLY A 110 2.19 2.13 -3.41
N THR A 111 1.81 3.12 -2.60
CA THR A 111 0.40 3.42 -2.30
C THR A 111 -0.33 3.89 -3.56
N LEU A 112 0.27 4.79 -4.34
CA LEU A 112 -0.31 5.23 -5.61
C LEU A 112 -0.48 4.07 -6.60
N ALA A 113 0.51 3.17 -6.69
CA ALA A 113 0.44 1.98 -7.53
C ALA A 113 -0.66 1.01 -7.06
N MET A 114 -0.74 0.74 -5.76
CA MET A 114 -1.80 -0.07 -5.15
C MET A 114 -3.18 0.50 -5.48
N TYR A 115 -3.36 1.82 -5.39
CA TYR A 115 -4.64 2.46 -5.69
C TYR A 115 -4.93 2.61 -7.18
N GLN A 116 -3.91 2.64 -8.04
CA GLN A 116 -4.10 2.48 -9.47
C GLN A 116 -4.65 1.09 -9.81
N PHE A 117 -4.14 0.04 -9.18
CA PHE A 117 -4.70 -1.31 -9.29
C PHE A 117 -6.13 -1.35 -8.72
N ASN A 118 -6.32 -0.87 -7.49
CA ASN A 118 -7.61 -0.90 -6.82
C ASN A 118 -8.67 -0.10 -7.57
N CYS A 119 -8.33 1.00 -8.25
CA CYS A 119 -9.28 1.79 -9.04
C CYS A 119 -9.50 1.29 -10.47
N GLY A 120 -8.71 0.31 -10.93
CA GLY A 120 -8.88 -0.33 -12.23
C GLY A 120 -9.37 -1.77 -12.07
N PRO A 121 -8.52 -2.76 -12.38
CA PRO A 121 -8.91 -4.17 -12.32
C PRO A 121 -9.37 -4.61 -10.93
N GLY A 122 -8.83 -4.04 -9.84
CA GLY A 122 -9.22 -4.40 -8.49
C GLY A 122 -10.68 -4.07 -8.17
N LEU A 123 -11.12 -2.83 -8.45
CA LEU A 123 -12.52 -2.42 -8.27
C LEU A 123 -13.45 -3.23 -9.17
N ASN A 124 -13.05 -3.51 -10.41
CA ASN A 124 -13.85 -4.34 -11.30
C ASN A 124 -14.12 -5.72 -10.69
N THR A 125 -13.09 -6.38 -10.15
CA THR A 125 -13.25 -7.67 -9.44
C THR A 125 -14.20 -7.55 -8.25
N LEU A 126 -14.00 -6.56 -7.37
CA LEU A 126 -14.86 -6.39 -6.19
C LEU A 126 -16.32 -6.05 -6.56
N LEU A 127 -16.55 -5.31 -7.65
CA LEU A 127 -17.91 -5.03 -8.14
C LEU A 127 -18.62 -6.29 -8.68
N HIS A 128 -17.87 -7.21 -9.29
CA HIS A 128 -18.42 -8.46 -9.80
C HIS A 128 -18.74 -9.47 -8.70
N GLU A 129 -17.88 -9.57 -7.69
CA GLU A 129 -18.01 -10.54 -6.60
C GLU A 129 -18.87 -10.03 -5.42
N GLY A 130 -18.95 -8.70 -5.27
CA GLY A 130 -19.63 -8.01 -4.19
C GLY A 130 -18.62 -7.32 -3.25
N VAL A 131 -18.75 -6.00 -3.10
CA VAL A 131 -17.78 -5.19 -2.33
C VAL A 131 -17.90 -5.35 -0.82
N GLU A 132 -19.07 -5.77 -0.32
CA GLU A 132 -19.41 -5.72 1.11
C GLU A 132 -18.40 -6.48 1.98
N CYS A 133 -18.00 -7.69 1.56
CA CYS A 133 -17.09 -8.48 2.36
C CYS A 133 -15.70 -7.85 2.49
N ALA A 134 -15.10 -7.44 1.37
CA ALA A 134 -13.81 -6.76 1.40
C ALA A 134 -13.86 -5.49 2.26
N GLN A 135 -14.96 -4.73 2.19
CA GLN A 135 -15.16 -3.54 3.02
C GLN A 135 -15.26 -3.88 4.52
N LEU A 136 -16.01 -4.92 4.89
CA LEU A 136 -16.11 -5.39 6.28
C LEU A 136 -14.76 -5.84 6.84
N VAL A 137 -13.95 -6.52 6.03
CA VAL A 137 -12.59 -6.91 6.42
C VAL A 137 -11.72 -5.67 6.64
N ILE A 138 -11.76 -4.70 5.71
CA ILE A 138 -10.95 -3.48 5.82
C ILE A 138 -11.37 -2.64 7.03
N ASP A 139 -12.68 -2.50 7.27
CA ASP A 139 -13.22 -1.75 8.41
C ASP A 139 -12.88 -2.44 9.73
N GLY A 140 -13.13 -3.75 9.83
CA GLY A 140 -12.93 -4.53 11.05
C GLY A 140 -11.48 -4.84 11.38
N TYR A 141 -10.57 -4.87 10.40
CA TYR A 141 -9.15 -5.25 10.60
C TYR A 141 -8.18 -4.13 10.25
N GLN A 142 -8.63 -2.88 10.21
CA GLN A 142 -7.82 -1.75 9.77
C GLN A 142 -6.47 -1.65 10.50
N ASN A 143 -6.46 -1.80 11.82
CA ASN A 143 -5.24 -1.77 12.62
C ASN A 143 -4.29 -2.91 12.25
N TYR A 144 -4.82 -4.12 12.04
CA TYR A 144 -4.02 -5.28 11.62
C TYR A 144 -3.40 -5.07 10.23
N LEU A 145 -4.20 -4.62 9.26
CA LEU A 145 -3.75 -4.35 7.89
C LEU A 145 -2.66 -3.27 7.85
N GLN A 146 -2.80 -2.21 8.65
CA GLN A 146 -1.78 -1.17 8.81
C GLN A 146 -0.50 -1.73 9.45
N GLN A 147 -0.62 -2.63 10.44
CA GLN A 147 0.54 -3.29 11.05
C GLN A 147 1.26 -4.25 10.09
N CYS A 148 0.55 -4.93 9.18
CA CYS A 148 1.19 -5.72 8.11
C CYS A 148 2.13 -4.84 7.27
N VAL A 149 1.69 -3.63 6.88
CA VAL A 149 2.54 -2.68 6.14
C VAL A 149 3.66 -2.14 7.04
N SER A 150 3.36 -1.72 8.26
CA SER A 150 4.37 -1.17 9.18
C SER A 150 5.51 -2.16 9.48
N THR A 151 5.20 -3.44 9.70
CA THR A 151 6.20 -4.50 9.94
C THR A 151 7.05 -4.80 8.72
N TYR A 152 6.45 -4.83 7.53
CA TYR A 152 7.18 -4.90 6.26
C TYR A 152 8.18 -3.75 6.13
N MET A 153 7.69 -2.54 6.36
CA MET A 153 8.49 -1.32 6.26
C MET A 153 9.66 -1.30 7.23
N SER A 154 9.41 -1.59 8.50
CA SER A 154 10.46 -1.69 9.52
C SER A 154 11.52 -2.71 9.11
N SER A 155 11.09 -3.86 8.59
CA SER A 155 12.00 -4.92 8.18
C SER A 155 12.92 -4.53 7.04
N ILE A 156 12.38 -3.92 5.98
CA ILE A 156 13.20 -3.55 4.81
C ILE A 156 14.13 -2.37 5.09
N ILE A 157 13.80 -1.51 6.06
CA ILE A 157 14.69 -0.43 6.52
C ILE A 157 15.94 -1.02 7.19
N HIS A 158 15.77 -2.09 7.94
CA HIS A 158 16.85 -2.69 8.74
C HIS A 158 17.54 -3.88 8.07
N ASP A 159 16.91 -4.51 7.08
CA ASP A 159 17.38 -5.73 6.42
C ASP A 159 16.95 -5.79 4.94
N TYR A 160 17.24 -4.72 4.19
CA TYR A 160 16.86 -4.58 2.77
C TYR A 160 17.26 -5.78 1.88
N GLY A 161 18.37 -6.45 2.19
CA GLY A 161 18.88 -7.61 1.45
C GLY A 161 17.92 -8.82 1.43
N HIS A 162 17.02 -8.92 2.40
CA HIS A 162 15.97 -9.94 2.45
C HIS A 162 14.59 -9.42 2.01
N GLY A 163 14.55 -8.33 1.24
CA GLY A 163 13.34 -7.65 0.81
C GLY A 163 12.23 -8.57 0.29
N CYS A 164 12.55 -9.52 -0.59
CA CYS A 164 11.54 -10.45 -1.12
C CYS A 164 10.88 -11.32 -0.05
N ARG A 165 11.61 -11.76 0.99
CA ARG A 165 11.00 -12.45 2.13
C ARG A 165 9.96 -11.56 2.80
N TYR A 166 10.28 -10.27 2.98
CA TYR A 166 9.37 -9.31 3.60
C TYR A 166 8.18 -8.96 2.70
N VAL A 167 8.36 -8.90 1.38
CA VAL A 167 7.25 -8.76 0.42
C VAL A 167 6.28 -9.94 0.55
N LYS A 168 6.79 -11.18 0.57
CA LYS A 168 5.93 -12.37 0.75
C LYS A 168 5.19 -12.33 2.09
N ASN A 169 5.89 -11.93 3.16
CA ASN A 169 5.29 -11.78 4.48
C ASN A 169 4.18 -10.72 4.49
N LEU A 170 4.38 -9.58 3.82
CA LEU A 170 3.36 -8.54 3.67
C LEU A 170 2.13 -9.09 2.94
N MET A 171 2.34 -9.70 1.77
CA MET A 171 1.26 -10.25 0.94
C MET A 171 0.42 -11.27 1.73
N ASN A 172 1.08 -12.18 2.46
CA ASN A 172 0.40 -13.18 3.27
C ASN A 172 -0.34 -12.56 4.47
N CYS A 173 0.32 -11.67 5.22
CA CYS A 173 -0.27 -10.98 6.37
C CYS A 173 -1.52 -10.20 5.94
N TRP A 174 -1.40 -9.36 4.93
CA TRP A 174 -2.48 -8.48 4.51
C TRP A 174 -3.66 -9.24 3.91
N SER A 175 -3.40 -10.35 3.21
CA SER A 175 -4.45 -11.18 2.60
C SER A 175 -5.12 -12.15 3.59
N ALA A 176 -4.49 -12.44 4.73
CA ALA A 176 -4.98 -13.41 5.71
C ALA A 176 -6.47 -13.24 6.10
N PRO A 177 -6.95 -12.04 6.47
CA PRO A 177 -8.34 -11.86 6.90
C PRO A 177 -9.35 -11.93 5.75
N PHE A 178 -8.90 -11.83 4.49
CA PHE A 178 -9.74 -12.04 3.30
C PHE A 178 -9.88 -13.52 2.93
N GLY A 179 -8.96 -14.36 3.41
CA GLY A 179 -9.00 -15.81 3.21
C GLY A 179 -10.19 -16.49 3.86
N GLY A 180 -10.59 -15.99 5.03
CA GLY A 180 -11.56 -16.65 5.90
C GLY A 180 -11.04 -18.03 6.33
N SER A 181 -10.82 -18.26 7.62
CA SER A 181 -10.74 -19.66 8.06
C SER A 181 -12.11 -20.30 7.84
N GLU A 182 -12.17 -21.55 7.36
CA GLU A 182 -13.41 -22.34 7.12
C GLU A 182 -14.43 -22.33 8.26
N GLN A 183 -14.01 -21.89 9.45
CA GLN A 183 -14.78 -22.00 10.68
C GLN A 183 -15.81 -20.87 10.87
N ILE A 184 -15.54 -19.61 10.53
CA ILE A 184 -16.54 -18.52 10.54
C ILE A 184 -16.06 -17.38 9.62
N PRO A 185 -16.72 -17.04 8.50
CA PRO A 185 -16.42 -15.82 7.77
C PRO A 185 -16.85 -14.59 8.60
N PRO A 186 -16.18 -13.43 8.47
CA PRO A 186 -16.68 -12.18 9.07
C PRO A 186 -18.19 -11.98 8.80
N PRO A 187 -18.96 -11.32 9.68
CA PRO A 187 -20.39 -11.11 9.46
C PRO A 187 -20.64 -10.39 8.12
N GLY A 188 -21.29 -11.03 7.14
CA GLY A 188 -21.48 -10.49 5.77
C GLY A 188 -20.53 -11.07 4.71
N CYS A 189 -19.55 -11.88 5.11
CA CYS A 189 -18.53 -12.49 4.25
C CYS A 189 -18.80 -13.97 3.92
N SER A 190 -20.04 -14.44 3.91
CA SER A 190 -20.36 -15.85 3.57
C SER A 190 -19.93 -16.26 2.15
N ARG A 191 -19.59 -15.28 1.31
CA ARG A 191 -19.04 -15.44 -0.04
C ARG A 191 -17.58 -14.99 -0.20
N ALA A 192 -16.89 -14.64 0.90
CA ALA A 192 -15.47 -14.29 0.84
C ALA A 192 -14.74 -15.39 0.07
N GLY A 193 -14.16 -15.00 -1.06
CA GLY A 193 -13.77 -15.95 -2.09
C GLY A 193 -12.31 -15.81 -2.48
N ALA A 194 -11.86 -16.74 -3.31
CA ALA A 194 -10.54 -16.67 -3.94
C ALA A 194 -10.27 -15.32 -4.64
N ALA A 195 -11.31 -14.61 -5.08
CA ALA A 195 -11.23 -13.29 -5.68
C ALA A 195 -10.87 -12.17 -4.67
N ASP A 196 -11.42 -12.18 -3.45
CA ASP A 196 -11.06 -11.21 -2.41
C ASP A 196 -9.61 -11.43 -1.95
N VAL A 197 -9.22 -12.69 -1.81
CA VAL A 197 -7.85 -13.07 -1.48
C VAL A 197 -6.89 -12.65 -2.59
N TRP A 198 -7.25 -12.89 -3.84
CA TRP A 198 -6.47 -12.44 -4.99
C TRP A 198 -6.35 -10.93 -5.01
N TRP A 199 -7.46 -10.20 -4.81
CA TRP A 199 -7.47 -8.75 -4.78
C TRP A 199 -6.52 -8.20 -3.70
N ALA A 200 -6.62 -8.75 -2.49
CA ALA A 200 -5.78 -8.39 -1.35
C ALA A 200 -4.29 -8.68 -1.62
N CYS A 201 -3.99 -9.85 -2.20
CA CYS A 201 -2.64 -10.23 -2.58
C CYS A 201 -2.08 -9.29 -3.64
N GLU A 202 -2.83 -9.04 -4.71
CA GLU A 202 -2.37 -8.28 -5.88
C GLU A 202 -2.17 -6.81 -5.56
N ALA A 203 -3.05 -6.23 -4.73
CA ALA A 203 -2.89 -4.87 -4.19
C ALA A 203 -1.53 -4.70 -3.50
N ASN A 204 -1.10 -5.68 -2.69
CA ASN A 204 0.18 -5.65 -1.98
C ASN A 204 1.37 -6.05 -2.85
N ARG A 205 1.16 -6.91 -3.86
CA ARG A 205 2.18 -7.20 -4.87
C ARG A 205 2.53 -5.94 -5.65
N VAL A 206 1.51 -5.20 -6.11
CA VAL A 206 1.70 -3.94 -6.85
C VAL A 206 2.31 -2.86 -5.94
N PHE A 207 1.88 -2.78 -4.68
CA PHE A 207 2.46 -1.87 -3.68
C PHE A 207 3.99 -2.00 -3.55
N THR A 208 4.51 -3.22 -3.63
CA THR A 208 5.95 -3.50 -3.44
C THR A 208 6.76 -3.52 -4.74
N LEU A 209 6.10 -3.53 -5.90
CA LEU A 209 6.73 -3.80 -7.20
C LEU A 209 7.77 -2.75 -7.59
N GLY A 210 7.53 -1.48 -7.27
CA GLY A 210 8.48 -0.39 -7.55
C GLY A 210 9.78 -0.51 -6.73
N GLN A 211 9.71 -1.13 -5.55
CA GLN A 211 10.85 -1.30 -4.66
C GLN A 211 11.57 -2.63 -4.85
N PHE A 212 10.83 -3.70 -5.12
CA PHE A 212 11.36 -5.05 -5.30
C PHE A 212 10.76 -5.75 -6.54
N PRO A 213 11.10 -5.30 -7.76
CA PRO A 213 10.49 -5.81 -9.00
C PRO A 213 10.83 -7.28 -9.31
N ASN A 214 11.93 -7.80 -8.74
CA ASN A 214 12.49 -9.11 -9.08
C ASN A 214 12.07 -10.24 -8.13
N CYS A 215 11.11 -10.01 -7.23
CA CYS A 215 10.71 -11.05 -6.28
C CYS A 215 9.92 -12.21 -6.91
N GLY A 216 9.38 -12.02 -8.12
CA GLY A 216 8.76 -13.10 -8.90
C GLY A 216 7.49 -13.70 -8.31
N TYR A 217 6.91 -13.09 -7.26
CA TYR A 217 5.65 -13.54 -6.69
C TYR A 217 4.49 -13.19 -7.63
N SER A 218 3.52 -14.09 -7.72
CA SER A 218 2.28 -13.93 -8.46
C SER A 218 1.10 -14.22 -7.55
N CYS A 219 0.02 -13.45 -7.70
CA CYS A 219 -1.25 -13.72 -7.06
C CYS A 219 -2.13 -14.46 -8.08
N ASP A 220 -2.16 -15.79 -7.99
CA ASP A 220 -3.01 -16.63 -8.83
C ASP A 220 -4.30 -16.94 -8.06
N VAL A 221 -5.46 -16.55 -8.60
CA VAL A 221 -6.78 -16.83 -7.98
C VAL A 221 -6.94 -18.31 -7.61
N GLN A 222 -6.43 -19.24 -8.42
CA GLN A 222 -6.59 -20.68 -8.19
C GLN A 222 -5.67 -21.21 -7.10
N GLN A 223 -4.48 -20.63 -6.93
CA GLN A 223 -3.46 -21.14 -6.00
C GLN A 223 -3.38 -20.34 -4.71
N GLN A 224 -3.80 -19.07 -4.74
CA GLN A 224 -3.58 -18.14 -3.64
C GLN A 224 -4.32 -18.58 -2.38
N SER A 225 -5.55 -19.11 -2.51
CA SER A 225 -6.27 -19.64 -1.35
C SER A 225 -5.54 -20.81 -0.68
N MET A 226 -4.97 -21.74 -1.45
CA MET A 226 -4.19 -22.87 -0.90
C MET A 226 -2.90 -22.40 -0.23
N LEU A 227 -2.16 -21.48 -0.87
CA LEU A 227 -0.94 -20.90 -0.31
C LEU A 227 -1.22 -20.13 0.99
N LEU A 228 -2.38 -19.47 1.05
CA LEU A 228 -2.81 -18.75 2.25
C LEU A 228 -3.29 -19.71 3.34
N GLU A 229 -3.97 -20.80 3.00
CA GLU A 229 -4.40 -21.83 3.97
C GLU A 229 -3.21 -22.38 4.77
N ASP A 230 -2.10 -22.69 4.11
CA ASP A 230 -0.87 -23.13 4.79
C ASP A 230 -0.29 -22.08 5.72
N HIS A 231 -0.38 -20.80 5.35
CA HIS A 231 0.01 -19.69 6.22
C HIS A 231 -0.90 -19.60 7.45
N LEU A 232 -2.22 -19.70 7.25
CA LEU A 232 -3.23 -19.58 8.30
C LEU A 232 -3.12 -20.68 9.36
N LYS A 233 -2.66 -21.89 9.02
CA LYS A 233 -2.39 -22.97 10.00
C LYS A 233 -1.49 -22.55 11.17
N THR A 234 -0.64 -21.54 10.97
CA THR A 234 0.30 -21.05 11.99
C THR A 234 0.11 -19.57 12.34
N HIS A 235 -0.68 -18.83 11.58
CA HIS A 235 -0.87 -17.38 11.72
C HIS A 235 -2.34 -16.97 11.92
N HIS A 236 -3.25 -17.92 12.04
CA HIS A 236 -4.64 -17.69 12.43
C HIS A 236 -5.03 -18.60 13.59
N LYS A 237 -5.85 -18.06 14.49
CA LYS A 237 -6.54 -18.84 15.52
C LYS A 237 -7.88 -18.20 15.85
N PHE A 238 -8.82 -19.02 16.31
CA PHE A 238 -10.13 -18.58 16.76
C PHE A 238 -10.28 -18.87 18.25
N GLU A 239 -10.39 -17.81 19.06
CA GLU A 239 -10.47 -17.89 20.51
C GLU A 239 -11.53 -16.92 21.02
N ASN A 240 -12.38 -17.34 21.96
CA ASN A 240 -13.40 -16.49 22.58
C ASN A 240 -14.34 -15.76 21.61
N GLY A 241 -14.67 -16.39 20.46
CA GLY A 241 -15.55 -15.77 19.46
C GLY A 241 -14.85 -14.79 18.50
N LEU A 242 -13.53 -14.63 18.62
CA LEU A 242 -12.74 -13.68 17.83
C LEU A 242 -11.71 -14.39 16.96
N HIS A 243 -11.50 -13.86 15.76
CA HIS A 243 -10.38 -14.25 14.91
C HIS A 243 -9.15 -13.45 15.30
N TYR A 244 -8.06 -14.16 15.53
CA TYR A 244 -6.75 -13.58 15.74
C TYR A 244 -5.85 -13.91 14.56
N TYR A 245 -5.14 -12.91 14.06
CA TYR A 245 -4.12 -13.05 13.03
C TYR A 245 -2.77 -12.60 13.57
N LYS A 246 -1.72 -13.39 13.32
CA LYS A 246 -0.36 -13.06 13.74
C LYS A 246 0.28 -12.17 12.68
N ILE A 247 0.78 -10.99 13.06
CA ILE A 247 1.66 -10.22 12.17
C ILE A 247 3.00 -10.96 12.02
N PRO A 248 3.72 -10.83 10.90
CA PRO A 248 5.01 -11.48 10.70
C PRO A 248 6.03 -11.02 11.75
N ASN A 249 6.99 -11.89 12.07
CA ASN A 249 8.20 -11.43 12.74
C ASN A 249 8.92 -10.41 11.84
N TYR A 250 9.48 -9.38 12.45
CA TYR A 250 10.00 -8.22 11.74
C TYR A 250 11.30 -7.72 12.36
N MET A 251 12.12 -7.03 11.57
CA MET A 251 13.34 -6.40 12.08
C MET A 251 12.99 -4.99 12.56
N ALA A 252 13.38 -4.65 13.78
CA ALA A 252 13.18 -3.31 14.34
C ALA A 252 14.34 -2.93 15.27
N THR A 253 14.45 -1.62 15.55
CA THR A 253 15.34 -1.12 16.58
C THR A 253 14.65 -1.17 17.94
N VAL A 254 15.16 -2.01 18.85
CA VAL A 254 14.70 -2.12 20.24
C VAL A 254 15.89 -1.84 21.14
N ASP A 255 15.74 -0.88 22.06
CA ASP A 255 16.82 -0.44 22.95
C ASP A 255 18.12 -0.08 22.21
N GLY A 256 17.98 0.56 21.05
CA GLY A 256 19.10 1.01 20.20
C GLY A 256 19.78 -0.10 19.39
N LYS A 257 19.27 -1.33 19.42
CA LYS A 257 19.80 -2.46 18.64
C LYS A 257 18.78 -2.96 17.63
N VAL A 258 19.24 -3.18 16.40
CA VAL A 258 18.45 -3.87 15.38
C VAL A 258 18.37 -5.35 15.74
N GLN A 259 17.14 -5.85 15.93
CA GLN A 259 16.90 -7.26 16.24
C GLN A 259 15.58 -7.75 15.64
N LEU A 260 15.44 -9.08 15.58
CA LEU A 260 14.20 -9.74 15.20
C LEU A 260 13.20 -9.61 16.35
N VAL A 261 12.03 -9.06 16.06
CA VAL A 261 10.91 -8.91 16.98
C VAL A 261 9.84 -9.94 16.62
N GLU A 262 9.30 -10.62 17.62
CA GLU A 262 8.20 -11.55 17.42
C GLU A 262 6.91 -10.78 17.09
N GLY A 263 6.24 -11.20 16.02
CA GLY A 263 4.99 -10.61 15.61
C GLY A 263 3.86 -10.91 16.59
N GLN A 264 3.07 -9.90 16.91
CA GLN A 264 1.96 -9.99 17.84
C GLN A 264 0.72 -10.65 17.21
N TRP A 265 -0.11 -11.26 18.06
CA TRP A 265 -1.46 -11.68 17.67
C TRP A 265 -2.41 -10.48 17.79
N MET A 266 -3.15 -10.20 16.72
CA MET A 266 -4.09 -9.09 16.65
C MET A 266 -5.47 -9.58 16.29
N ASN A 267 -6.50 -8.92 16.83
CA ASN A 267 -7.89 -9.10 16.47
C ASN A 267 -8.49 -7.75 16.02
N ASN A 268 -9.73 -7.82 15.54
CA ASN A 268 -10.68 -6.70 15.46
C ASN A 268 -10.91 -6.09 16.85
#